data_AF-A0A968IWB7-F1
#
_entry.id   AF-A0A968IWB7-F1
#
_cell.length_a   1.000
_cell.length_b   1.000
_cell.length_c   1.000
_cell.angle_alpha   90.00
_cell.angle_beta   90.00
_cell.angle_gamma   90.00
#
_symmetry.space_group_name_H-M   'P 1'
#
loop_
_entity.id
_entity.type
_entity.pdbx_description
1 polymer ?
#
loop_
_entity_poly.entity_id
_entity_poly.type
_entity_poly.pdbx_seq_one_letter_code
_entity_poly.pdbx_strand_id
1 'polypeptide(L)'
;MAQREGYFIVREHKSIPDQELSPLQEMGETDTGRLFEQKVQVEEDGVSLNLRRVVIQLHQPTRHGDAEVSLLTHLSPSVADAPTVARLYLQRWSIEGMFQVITDTFNCELNTLGYPKAALFVFCLAIVAFNILSTVKAALKSVHGVGKIEAGLSDYYLVEEIQGTFRGLAIALPTRFWSSFLQMNTIEFAHTLKKWALKVNLKRFSSSPRGQKKPKPKPTYDPKHPHVSTARLL
;
A
#
# COMPACT_ATOMS: atom_id res chain seq x y z
N MET A 1 -13.84 -13.59 6.82
CA MET A 1 -13.05 -13.92 5.61
C MET A 1 -12.89 -15.43 5.40
N ALA A 2 -12.60 -16.21 6.46
CA ALA A 2 -12.48 -17.68 6.36
C ALA A 2 -13.75 -18.39 5.85
N GLN A 3 -14.95 -17.89 6.19
CA GLN A 3 -16.23 -18.45 5.71
C GLN A 3 -16.51 -18.24 4.21
N ARG A 4 -15.69 -17.47 3.48
CA ARG A 4 -15.87 -17.14 2.06
C ARG A 4 -14.67 -17.54 1.20
N GLU A 5 -13.98 -18.63 1.56
CA GLU A 5 -12.81 -19.19 0.84
C GLU A 5 -11.61 -18.23 0.67
N GLY A 6 -11.58 -17.13 1.43
CA GLY A 6 -10.52 -16.13 1.34
C GLY A 6 -9.36 -16.42 2.28
N TYR A 7 -8.14 -16.48 1.74
CA TYR A 7 -6.89 -16.58 2.50
C TYR A 7 -6.46 -15.24 3.12
N PHE A 8 -5.89 -15.24 4.33
CA PHE A 8 -5.45 -13.99 4.97
C PHE A 8 -4.16 -14.14 5.79
N ILE A 9 -3.43 -13.03 5.86
CA ILE A 9 -2.35 -12.76 6.81
C ILE A 9 -2.64 -11.36 7.37
N VAL A 10 -2.90 -11.27 8.67
CA VAL A 10 -3.25 -9.99 9.32
C VAL A 10 -2.32 -9.75 10.51
N ARG A 11 -2.03 -8.47 10.81
CA ARG A 11 -1.31 -8.15 12.05
C ARG A 11 -2.26 -8.35 13.21
N GLU A 12 -1.79 -9.05 14.21
CA GLU A 12 -2.50 -9.12 15.48
C GLU A 12 -2.50 -7.76 16.15
N HIS A 13 -3.68 -7.29 16.52
CA HIS A 13 -3.85 -6.07 17.30
C HIS A 13 -4.19 -6.45 18.73
N LYS A 14 -3.73 -5.67 19.72
CA LYS A 14 -3.93 -5.94 21.16
C LYS A 14 -5.40 -6.05 21.60
N SER A 15 -6.33 -5.66 20.73
CA SER A 15 -7.78 -5.71 20.97
C SER A 15 -8.45 -6.98 20.47
N ILE A 16 -7.70 -7.91 19.85
CA ILE A 16 -8.23 -9.20 19.40
C ILE A 16 -8.09 -10.18 20.58
N PRO A 17 -9.20 -10.63 21.20
CA PRO A 17 -9.12 -11.65 22.23
C PRO A 17 -8.73 -12.99 21.58
N ASP A 18 -7.68 -13.60 22.10
CA ASP A 18 -7.24 -14.90 21.65
C ASP A 18 -6.90 -15.81 22.84
N GLN A 19 -6.96 -17.12 22.59
CA GLN A 19 -6.54 -18.15 23.51
C GLN A 19 -5.39 -18.95 22.90
N GLU A 20 -4.29 -19.05 23.63
CA GLU A 20 -3.13 -19.83 23.24
C GLU A 20 -3.42 -21.35 23.36
N LEU A 21 -3.27 -22.07 22.25
CA LEU A 21 -3.52 -23.51 22.17
C LEU A 21 -2.24 -24.36 22.20
N SER A 22 -1.09 -23.77 21.91
CA SER A 22 0.22 -24.43 21.94
C SER A 22 1.28 -23.52 22.54
N PRO A 23 2.44 -24.03 22.98
CA PRO A 23 3.58 -23.18 23.28
C PRO A 23 4.14 -22.54 22.01
N LEU A 24 4.88 -21.44 22.19
CA LEU A 24 5.64 -20.77 21.14
C LEU A 24 6.81 -21.67 20.69
N GLN A 25 6.95 -21.91 19.40
CA GLN A 25 8.01 -22.73 18.82
C GLN A 25 8.90 -21.90 17.89
N GLU A 26 10.21 -22.03 18.00
CA GLU A 26 11.15 -21.32 17.11
C GLU A 26 11.13 -21.93 15.70
N MET A 27 10.88 -21.09 14.70
CA MET A 27 10.72 -21.49 13.30
C MET A 27 11.88 -21.01 12.40
N GLY A 28 12.87 -20.32 12.98
CA GLY A 28 14.06 -19.82 12.30
C GLY A 28 14.24 -18.31 12.47
N GLU A 29 14.96 -17.71 11.53
CA GLU A 29 15.33 -16.29 11.58
C GLU A 29 15.14 -15.67 10.19
N THR A 30 14.84 -14.37 10.16
CA THR A 30 14.82 -13.56 8.94
C THR A 30 15.80 -12.41 9.10
N ASP A 31 16.07 -11.67 8.02
CA ASP A 31 16.90 -10.46 8.04
C ASP A 31 16.43 -9.41 9.08
N THR A 32 15.17 -9.49 9.52
CA THR A 32 14.55 -8.52 10.42
C THR A 32 14.41 -8.99 11.87
N GLY A 33 14.57 -10.29 12.13
CA GLY A 33 14.27 -10.85 13.45
C GLY A 33 14.07 -12.35 13.48
N ARG A 34 13.99 -12.89 14.71
CA ARG A 34 13.71 -14.31 14.97
C ARG A 34 12.22 -14.60 14.82
N LEU A 35 11.92 -15.77 14.28
CA LEU A 35 10.56 -16.21 14.00
C LEU A 35 10.14 -17.30 14.96
N PHE A 36 8.92 -17.13 15.46
CA PHE A 36 8.25 -18.14 16.26
C PHE A 36 6.85 -18.38 15.74
N GLU A 37 6.31 -19.55 16.02
CA GLU A 37 4.96 -19.92 15.67
C GLU A 37 4.23 -20.54 16.85
N GLN A 38 2.93 -20.27 16.92
CA GLN A 38 2.03 -20.77 17.93
C GLN A 38 0.64 -20.99 17.32
N LYS A 39 -0.11 -21.97 17.84
CA LYS A 39 -1.53 -22.12 17.53
C LYS A 39 -2.33 -21.30 18.52
N VAL A 40 -3.25 -20.50 18.01
CA VAL A 40 -4.16 -19.68 18.83
C VAL A 40 -5.60 -19.87 18.35
N GLN A 41 -6.54 -19.63 19.23
CA GLN A 41 -7.97 -19.59 18.92
C GLN A 41 -8.45 -18.16 19.09
N VAL A 42 -9.08 -17.61 18.06
CA VAL A 42 -9.73 -16.28 18.13
C VAL A 42 -11.22 -16.49 18.09
N GLU A 43 -11.96 -15.77 18.93
CA GLU A 43 -13.42 -15.77 18.93
C GLU A 43 -13.92 -14.45 18.33
N GLU A 44 -14.68 -14.54 17.25
CA GLU A 44 -15.28 -13.38 16.56
C GLU A 44 -16.75 -13.69 16.29
N ASP A 45 -17.67 -12.85 16.77
CA ASP A 45 -19.12 -12.98 16.59
C ASP A 45 -19.69 -14.38 16.93
N GLY A 46 -19.16 -15.01 17.99
CA GLY A 46 -19.57 -16.34 18.44
C GLY A 46 -19.03 -17.50 17.59
N VAL A 47 -18.09 -17.23 16.69
CA VAL A 47 -17.39 -18.25 15.89
C VAL A 47 -15.93 -18.35 16.35
N SER A 48 -15.54 -19.52 16.83
CA SER A 48 -14.15 -19.81 17.18
C SER A 48 -13.35 -20.22 15.94
N LEU A 49 -12.27 -19.50 15.67
CA LEU A 49 -11.35 -19.75 14.57
C LEU A 49 -9.99 -20.17 15.11
N ASN A 50 -9.54 -21.38 14.73
CA ASN A 50 -8.18 -21.83 15.02
C ASN A 50 -7.22 -21.27 13.98
N LEU A 51 -6.26 -20.47 14.43
CA LEU A 51 -5.30 -19.76 13.61
C LEU A 51 -3.86 -20.11 14.02
N ARG A 52 -2.93 -19.80 13.11
CA ARG A 52 -1.50 -19.75 13.41
C ARG A 52 -1.13 -18.31 13.72
N ARG A 53 -0.50 -18.11 14.87
CA ARG A 53 0.20 -16.88 15.25
C ARG A 53 1.66 -17.04 14.87
N VAL A 54 2.15 -16.19 13.97
CA VAL A 54 3.57 -16.06 13.64
C VAL A 54 4.10 -14.81 14.33
N VAL A 55 5.05 -14.97 15.24
CA VAL A 55 5.67 -13.87 16.00
C VAL A 55 7.05 -13.59 15.44
N ILE A 56 7.31 -12.32 15.13
CA ILE A 56 8.59 -11.81 14.66
C ILE A 56 9.20 -10.98 15.80
N GLN A 57 10.23 -11.51 16.44
CA GLN A 57 11.03 -10.77 17.42
C GLN A 57 12.11 -9.97 16.67
N LEU A 58 11.91 -8.66 16.57
CA LEU A 58 12.72 -7.80 15.73
C LEU A 58 14.12 -7.57 16.33
N HIS A 59 15.15 -7.61 15.48
CA HIS A 59 16.51 -7.23 15.89
C HIS A 59 16.59 -5.75 16.32
N GLN A 60 15.79 -4.91 15.66
CA GLN A 60 15.66 -3.50 15.96
C GLN A 60 14.18 -3.17 16.18
N PRO A 61 13.81 -2.49 17.28
CA PRO A 61 12.43 -2.09 17.51
C PRO A 61 11.87 -1.25 16.36
N THR A 62 10.56 -1.30 16.16
CA THR A 62 9.88 -0.43 15.19
C THR A 62 10.05 1.04 15.58
N ARG A 63 9.69 1.96 14.67
CA ARG A 63 9.66 3.41 14.96
C ARG A 63 8.82 3.77 16.21
N HIS A 64 7.86 2.93 16.56
CA HIS A 64 7.00 3.10 17.73
C HIS A 64 7.52 2.41 18.99
N GLY A 65 8.69 1.75 18.90
CA GLY A 65 9.33 1.04 20.01
C GLY A 65 8.88 -0.41 20.19
N ASP A 66 8.02 -0.93 19.29
CA ASP A 66 7.60 -2.34 19.35
C ASP A 66 8.81 -3.26 19.05
N ALA A 67 9.15 -4.15 19.98
CA ALA A 67 10.20 -5.16 19.78
C ALA A 67 9.69 -6.41 19.05
N GLU A 68 8.38 -6.59 18.96
CA GLU A 68 7.76 -7.79 18.39
C GLU A 68 6.59 -7.42 17.47
N VAL A 69 6.38 -8.23 16.44
CA VAL A 69 5.22 -8.16 15.54
C VAL A 69 4.58 -9.53 15.46
N SER A 70 3.33 -9.64 15.90
CA SER A 70 2.55 -10.87 15.78
C SER A 70 1.60 -10.81 14.59
N LEU A 71 1.52 -11.91 13.84
CA LEU A 71 0.70 -12.07 12.65
C LEU A 71 -0.24 -13.25 12.85
N LEU A 72 -1.50 -13.12 12.43
CA LEU A 72 -2.48 -14.20 12.43
C LEU A 72 -2.77 -14.66 11.00
N THR A 73 -2.80 -15.96 10.78
CA THR A 73 -3.17 -16.57 9.50
C THR A 73 -3.89 -17.90 9.69
N HIS A 74 -4.77 -18.26 8.76
CA HIS A 74 -5.35 -19.60 8.67
C HIS A 74 -4.70 -20.45 7.56
N LEU A 75 -3.65 -19.95 6.91
CA LEU A 75 -2.88 -20.71 5.94
C LEU A 75 -2.21 -21.91 6.63
N SER A 76 -2.25 -23.09 6.01
CA SER A 76 -1.50 -24.24 6.53
C SER A 76 0.02 -24.04 6.34
N PRO A 77 0.86 -24.69 7.16
CA PRO A 77 2.32 -24.65 6.97
C PRO A 77 2.78 -25.12 5.59
N SER A 78 2.03 -26.03 4.96
CA SER A 78 2.31 -26.53 3.60
C SER A 78 2.04 -25.51 2.50
N VAL A 79 1.11 -24.57 2.71
CA VAL A 79 0.82 -23.49 1.76
C VAL A 79 1.75 -22.30 1.99
N ALA A 80 1.95 -21.93 3.26
CA ALA A 80 2.89 -20.88 3.64
C ALA A 80 3.50 -21.19 5.03
N ASP A 81 4.81 -21.41 5.05
CA ASP A 81 5.59 -21.53 6.28
C ASP A 81 5.75 -20.15 6.98
N ALA A 82 6.18 -20.16 8.25
CA ALA A 82 6.33 -18.93 9.03
C ALA A 82 7.24 -17.88 8.35
N PRO A 83 8.41 -18.25 7.77
CA PRO A 83 9.23 -17.32 7.00
C PRO A 83 8.51 -16.71 5.80
N THR A 84 7.73 -17.50 5.05
CA THR A 84 6.95 -17.00 3.93
C THR A 84 5.84 -16.05 4.37
N VAL A 85 5.13 -16.37 5.46
CA VAL A 85 4.10 -15.50 6.05
C VAL A 85 4.71 -14.15 6.45
N ALA A 86 5.84 -14.16 7.15
CA ALA A 86 6.54 -12.94 7.56
C ALA A 86 6.98 -12.09 6.35
N ARG A 87 7.58 -12.72 5.34
CA ARG A 87 8.00 -12.04 4.10
C ARG A 87 6.83 -11.43 3.33
N LEU A 88 5.72 -12.16 3.19
CA LEU A 88 4.52 -11.65 2.53
C LEU A 88 3.91 -10.46 3.28
N TYR A 89 3.92 -10.50 4.62
CA TYR A 89 3.45 -9.38 5.42
C TYR A 89 4.32 -8.12 5.24
N LEU A 90 5.64 -8.26 5.08
CA LEU A 90 6.52 -7.13 4.81
C LEU A 90 6.22 -6.45 3.47
N GLN A 91 5.76 -7.20 2.47
CA GLN A 91 5.32 -6.62 1.19
C GLN A 91 4.08 -5.74 1.31
N ARG A 92 3.34 -5.79 2.43
CA ARG A 92 2.17 -4.92 2.69
C ARG A 92 2.51 -3.43 2.59
N TRP A 93 3.74 -3.02 2.91
CA TRP A 93 4.19 -1.64 2.77
C TRP A 93 4.03 -1.09 1.34
N SER A 94 4.06 -1.95 0.32
CA SER A 94 3.78 -1.53 -1.06
C SER A 94 2.38 -0.92 -1.24
N ILE A 95 1.41 -1.31 -0.41
CA ILE A 95 0.03 -0.81 -0.46
C ILE A 95 -0.06 0.60 0.14
N GLU A 96 0.78 0.93 1.13
CA GLU A 96 0.81 2.27 1.73
C GLU A 96 1.21 3.33 0.71
N GLY A 97 2.18 3.02 -0.17
CA GLY A 97 2.55 3.89 -1.29
C GLY A 97 1.39 4.13 -2.25
N MET A 98 0.58 3.11 -2.54
CA MET A 98 -0.65 3.28 -3.34
C MET A 98 -1.64 4.20 -2.65
N PHE A 99 -1.93 3.97 -1.36
CA PHE A 99 -2.85 4.82 -0.59
C PHE A 99 -2.40 6.27 -0.56
N GLN A 100 -1.11 6.51 -0.35
CA GLN A 100 -0.56 7.85 -0.36
C GLN A 100 -0.78 8.55 -1.72
N VAL A 101 -0.52 7.87 -2.84
CA VAL A 101 -0.77 8.46 -4.18
C VAL A 101 -2.25 8.75 -4.39
N ILE A 102 -3.13 7.82 -4.01
CA ILE A 102 -4.57 7.97 -4.17
C ILE A 102 -5.10 9.15 -3.31
N THR A 103 -4.61 9.31 -2.08
CA THR A 103 -4.97 10.43 -1.21
C THR A 103 -4.42 11.75 -1.73
N ASP A 104 -3.10 11.83 -1.96
CA ASP A 104 -2.41 13.08 -2.26
C ASP A 104 -2.63 13.58 -3.71
N THR A 105 -2.89 12.65 -4.64
CA THR A 105 -2.94 12.98 -6.09
C THR A 105 -4.35 12.87 -6.67
N PHE A 106 -5.15 11.88 -6.25
CA PHE A 106 -6.50 11.70 -6.78
C PHE A 106 -7.60 12.38 -5.95
N ASN A 107 -7.28 12.94 -4.78
CA ASN A 107 -8.25 13.50 -3.85
C ASN A 107 -9.39 12.50 -3.53
N CYS A 108 -9.02 11.24 -3.25
CA CYS A 108 -10.00 10.17 -3.04
C CYS A 108 -10.94 10.41 -1.85
N GLU A 109 -10.53 11.25 -0.90
CA GLU A 109 -11.32 11.68 0.24
C GLU A 109 -11.82 13.11 0.00
N LEU A 110 -12.96 13.22 -0.69
CA LEU A 110 -13.63 14.50 -0.89
C LEU A 110 -14.28 14.95 0.42
N ASN A 111 -13.68 15.96 1.07
CA ASN A 111 -14.16 16.53 2.35
C ASN A 111 -15.64 16.95 2.35
N THR A 112 -16.21 17.23 1.18
CA THR A 112 -17.58 17.71 1.02
C THR A 112 -18.60 16.59 0.80
N LEU A 113 -18.17 15.33 0.72
CA LEU A 113 -19.04 14.21 0.40
C LEU A 113 -19.59 13.55 1.66
N GLY A 114 -20.63 14.14 2.25
CA GLY A 114 -21.27 13.67 3.49
C GLY A 114 -22.12 12.39 3.38
N TYR A 115 -22.00 11.63 2.28
CA TYR A 115 -22.80 10.43 2.02
C TYR A 115 -21.88 9.19 1.96
N PRO A 116 -21.95 8.25 2.93
CA PRO A 116 -21.05 7.10 3.00
C PRO A 116 -21.00 6.25 1.73
N LYS A 117 -22.15 6.07 1.06
CA LYS A 117 -22.23 5.30 -0.20
C LYS A 117 -21.47 5.99 -1.35
N ALA A 118 -21.55 7.32 -1.43
CA ALA A 118 -20.85 8.08 -2.45
C ALA A 118 -19.34 8.12 -2.17
N ALA A 119 -18.94 8.26 -0.91
CA ALA A 119 -17.54 8.18 -0.50
C ALA A 119 -16.91 6.83 -0.88
N LEU A 120 -17.59 5.72 -0.59
CA LEU A 120 -17.13 4.38 -0.99
C LEU A 120 -17.01 4.25 -2.52
N PHE A 121 -17.98 4.78 -3.27
CA PHE A 121 -17.94 4.74 -4.73
C PHE A 121 -16.76 5.53 -5.31
N VAL A 122 -16.52 6.75 -4.83
CA VAL A 122 -15.38 7.59 -5.26
C VAL A 122 -14.06 6.92 -4.91
N PHE A 123 -13.96 6.33 -3.71
CA PHE A 123 -12.79 5.57 -3.31
C PHE A 123 -12.52 4.38 -4.23
N CYS A 124 -13.54 3.58 -4.57
CA CYS A 124 -13.41 2.49 -5.54
C CYS A 124 -12.95 2.98 -6.93
N LEU A 125 -13.49 4.11 -7.40
CA LEU A 125 -13.07 4.71 -8.67
C LEU A 125 -11.59 5.15 -8.62
N ALA A 126 -11.14 5.68 -7.48
CA ALA A 126 -9.75 6.09 -7.30
C ALA A 126 -8.78 4.88 -7.35
N ILE A 127 -9.19 3.72 -6.83
CA ILE A 127 -8.43 2.46 -6.98
C ILE A 127 -8.35 2.05 -8.45
N VAL A 128 -9.45 2.12 -9.20
CA VAL A 128 -9.45 1.80 -10.63
C VAL A 128 -8.54 2.75 -11.41
N ALA A 129 -8.59 4.05 -11.10
CA ALA A 129 -7.69 5.04 -11.69
C ALA A 129 -6.21 4.74 -11.36
N PHE A 130 -5.93 4.22 -10.17
CA PHE A 130 -4.58 3.83 -9.79
C PHE A 130 -4.05 2.65 -10.60
N ASN A 131 -4.93 1.70 -10.99
CA ASN A 131 -4.54 0.62 -11.91
C ASN A 131 -4.14 1.15 -13.29
N ILE A 132 -4.82 2.20 -13.77
CA ILE A 132 -4.45 2.86 -15.04
C ILE A 132 -3.09 3.53 -14.90
N LEU A 133 -2.87 4.31 -13.83
CA LEU A 133 -1.58 4.94 -13.55
C LEU A 133 -0.46 3.89 -13.42
N SER A 134 -0.72 2.78 -12.73
CA SER A 134 0.21 1.66 -12.59
C SER A 134 0.58 1.03 -13.93
N THR A 135 -0.39 0.91 -14.84
CA THR A 135 -0.16 0.40 -16.20
C THR A 135 0.73 1.35 -17.00
N VAL A 136 0.49 2.66 -16.92
CA VAL A 136 1.35 3.68 -17.54
C VAL A 136 2.77 3.62 -16.96
N LYS A 137 2.90 3.53 -15.63
CA LYS A 137 4.21 3.39 -14.96
C LYS A 137 4.91 2.11 -15.38
N ALA A 138 4.21 0.99 -15.51
CA ALA A 138 4.79 -0.28 -15.97
C ALA A 138 5.35 -0.17 -17.39
N ALA A 139 4.62 0.48 -18.31
CA ALA A 139 5.11 0.73 -19.66
C ALA A 139 6.38 1.60 -19.65
N LEU A 140 6.39 2.69 -18.86
CA LEU A 140 7.55 3.55 -18.70
C LEU A 140 8.75 2.82 -18.08
N LYS A 141 8.54 2.02 -17.03
CA LYS A 141 9.58 1.20 -16.38
C LYS A 141 10.20 0.22 -17.36
N SER A 142 9.40 -0.40 -18.23
CA SER A 142 9.87 -1.37 -19.20
C SER A 142 10.79 -0.77 -20.28
N VAL A 143 10.67 0.53 -20.54
CA VAL A 143 11.44 1.24 -21.57
C VAL A 143 12.62 2.01 -20.98
N HIS A 144 12.41 2.69 -19.86
CA HIS A 144 13.37 3.63 -19.27
C HIS A 144 14.11 3.07 -18.05
N GLY A 145 13.76 1.86 -17.61
CA GLY A 145 14.32 1.19 -16.44
C GLY A 145 13.54 1.47 -15.16
N VAL A 146 13.40 0.43 -14.33
CA VAL A 146 12.61 0.47 -13.08
C VAL A 146 13.12 1.55 -12.12
N GLY A 147 14.42 1.55 -11.81
CA GLY A 147 14.99 2.48 -10.83
C GLY A 147 14.89 3.95 -11.24
N LYS A 148 14.99 4.25 -12.54
CA LYS A 148 14.86 5.63 -13.05
C LYS A 148 13.45 6.18 -12.86
N ILE A 149 12.45 5.35 -13.14
CA ILE A 149 11.04 5.74 -13.00
C ILE A 149 10.65 5.85 -11.53
N GLU A 150 11.06 4.91 -10.67
CA GLU A 150 10.72 4.95 -9.24
C GLU A 150 11.38 6.12 -8.51
N ALA A 151 12.61 6.48 -8.86
CA ALA A 151 13.29 7.61 -8.23
C ALA A 151 12.86 8.98 -8.79
N GLY A 152 12.55 9.05 -10.08
CA GLY A 152 12.49 10.32 -10.81
C GLY A 152 11.12 10.73 -11.33
N LEU A 153 10.12 9.86 -11.36
CA LEU A 153 8.80 10.20 -11.91
C LEU A 153 7.88 10.79 -10.84
N SER A 154 7.25 11.93 -11.14
CA SER A 154 6.22 12.54 -10.32
C SER A 154 4.83 12.02 -10.71
N ASP A 155 4.19 11.26 -9.81
CA ASP A 155 2.80 10.83 -10.01
C ASP A 155 1.85 12.03 -10.12
N TYR A 156 2.10 13.09 -9.34
CA TYR A 156 1.34 14.34 -9.40
C TYR A 156 1.35 14.98 -10.80
N TYR A 157 2.53 15.19 -11.40
CA TYR A 157 2.62 15.85 -12.71
C TYR A 157 2.02 15.01 -13.85
N LEU A 158 2.07 13.69 -13.74
CA LEU A 158 1.38 12.83 -14.72
C LEU A 158 -0.13 13.00 -14.65
N VAL A 159 -0.68 13.01 -13.44
CA VAL A 159 -2.12 13.12 -13.24
C VAL A 159 -2.62 14.51 -13.60
N GLU A 160 -1.88 15.55 -13.22
CA GLU A 160 -2.18 16.94 -13.57
C GLU A 160 -2.17 17.16 -15.08
N GLU A 161 -1.19 16.60 -15.81
CA GLU A 161 -1.17 16.65 -17.28
C GLU A 161 -2.42 16.00 -17.89
N ILE A 162 -2.84 14.84 -17.40
CA ILE A 162 -4.04 14.16 -17.90
C ILE A 162 -5.28 15.02 -17.63
N GLN A 163 -5.44 15.56 -16.42
CA GLN A 163 -6.57 16.43 -16.08
C GLN A 163 -6.61 17.69 -16.94
N GLY A 164 -5.46 18.33 -17.17
CA GLY A 164 -5.36 19.55 -17.96
C GLY A 164 -5.55 19.34 -19.47
N THR A 165 -5.16 18.18 -20.01
CA THR A 165 -5.18 17.91 -21.46
C THR A 165 -6.41 17.14 -21.92
N PHE A 166 -7.08 16.39 -21.04
CA PHE A 166 -8.17 15.48 -21.41
C PHE A 166 -9.27 16.16 -22.22
N ARG A 167 -9.71 17.35 -21.79
CA ARG A 167 -10.79 18.08 -22.48
C ARG A 167 -10.40 18.44 -23.93
N GLY A 168 -9.17 18.91 -24.13
CA GLY A 168 -8.68 19.23 -25.48
C GLY A 168 -8.54 17.98 -26.35
N LEU A 169 -8.04 16.89 -25.76
CA LEU A 169 -7.89 15.61 -26.43
C LEU A 169 -9.23 14.99 -26.83
N ALA A 170 -10.26 15.09 -25.97
CA ALA A 170 -11.62 14.63 -26.26
C ALA A 170 -12.28 15.41 -27.42
N ILE A 171 -11.93 16.68 -27.60
CA ILE A 171 -12.39 17.49 -28.74
C ILE A 171 -11.64 17.10 -30.01
N ALA A 172 -10.32 16.90 -29.92
CA ALA A 172 -9.46 16.64 -31.06
C ALA A 172 -9.55 15.20 -31.61
N LEU A 173 -9.90 14.22 -30.76
CA LEU A 173 -9.92 12.79 -31.11
C LEU A 173 -11.33 12.19 -31.04
N PRO A 174 -12.06 12.15 -32.17
CA PRO A 174 -13.35 11.48 -32.28
C PRO A 174 -13.32 10.01 -31.82
N THR A 175 -14.45 9.51 -31.30
CA THR A 175 -14.61 8.16 -30.73
C THR A 175 -14.09 7.03 -31.65
N ARG A 176 -14.24 7.16 -32.97
CA ARG A 176 -13.78 6.17 -33.96
C ARG A 176 -12.28 5.85 -33.88
N PHE A 177 -11.45 6.80 -33.45
CA PHE A 177 -10.01 6.57 -33.30
C PHE A 177 -9.68 5.66 -32.10
N TRP A 178 -10.61 5.54 -31.15
CA TRP A 178 -10.44 4.69 -29.97
C TRP A 178 -10.88 3.25 -30.22
N SER A 179 -11.74 3.01 -31.22
CA SER A 179 -12.32 1.70 -31.53
C SER A 179 -11.27 0.62 -31.82
N SER A 180 -10.14 0.99 -32.44
CA SER A 180 -9.06 0.05 -32.72
C SER A 180 -8.43 -0.53 -31.45
N PHE A 181 -8.35 0.24 -30.35
CA PHE A 181 -7.78 -0.24 -29.09
C PHE A 181 -8.72 -1.22 -28.36
N LEU A 182 -10.03 -1.11 -28.57
CA LEU A 182 -11.02 -2.04 -27.98
C LEU A 182 -10.91 -3.46 -28.55
N GLN A 183 -10.34 -3.60 -29.75
CA GLN A 183 -10.20 -4.89 -30.45
C GLN A 183 -8.78 -5.46 -30.36
N MET A 184 -7.82 -4.70 -29.81
CA MET A 184 -6.43 -5.16 -29.65
C MET A 184 -6.35 -6.22 -28.57
N ASN A 185 -5.53 -7.24 -28.81
CA ASN A 185 -5.17 -8.16 -27.75
C ASN A 185 -4.15 -7.53 -26.79
N THR A 186 -3.96 -8.16 -25.63
CA THR A 186 -3.09 -7.64 -24.56
C THR A 186 -1.64 -7.42 -25.01
N ILE A 187 -1.10 -8.28 -25.90
CA ILE A 187 0.28 -8.19 -26.37
C ILE A 187 0.45 -6.98 -27.28
N GLU A 188 -0.44 -6.82 -28.26
CA GLU A 188 -0.45 -5.68 -29.17
C GLU A 188 -0.63 -4.34 -28.43
N PHE A 189 -1.53 -4.32 -27.45
CA PHE A 189 -1.75 -3.16 -26.62
C PHE A 189 -0.50 -2.81 -25.81
N ALA A 190 0.14 -3.79 -25.18
CA ALA A 190 1.39 -3.58 -24.45
C ALA A 190 2.53 -3.06 -25.35
N HIS A 191 2.65 -3.58 -26.58
CA HIS A 191 3.62 -3.08 -27.56
C HIS A 191 3.36 -1.62 -27.93
N THR A 192 2.08 -1.26 -28.11
CA THR A 192 1.67 0.11 -28.39
C THR A 192 2.02 1.05 -27.24
N LEU A 193 1.72 0.66 -25.99
CA LEU A 193 2.09 1.41 -24.80
C LEU A 193 3.60 1.63 -24.70
N LYS A 194 4.41 0.61 -24.97
CA LYS A 194 5.88 0.74 -25.00
C LYS A 194 6.36 1.71 -26.09
N LYS A 195 5.75 1.66 -27.28
CA LYS A 195 6.06 2.58 -28.39
C LYS A 195 5.75 4.03 -28.02
N TRP A 196 4.68 4.28 -27.27
CA TRP A 196 4.39 5.62 -26.76
C TRP A 196 5.31 6.03 -25.62
N ALA A 197 5.59 5.11 -24.69
CA ALA A 197 6.52 5.34 -23.58
C ALA A 197 7.91 5.79 -24.06
N LEU A 198 8.40 5.25 -25.19
CA LEU A 198 9.65 5.70 -25.84
C LEU A 198 9.66 7.18 -26.24
N LYS A 199 8.49 7.75 -26.53
CA LYS A 199 8.34 9.15 -26.97
C LYS A 199 8.09 10.12 -25.82
N VAL A 200 7.94 9.63 -24.60
CA VAL A 200 7.66 10.47 -23.43
C VAL A 200 8.91 11.26 -23.02
N ASN A 201 8.75 12.58 -22.89
CA ASN A 201 9.78 13.43 -22.31
C ASN A 201 9.72 13.36 -20.76
N LEU A 202 10.48 12.44 -20.17
CA LEU A 202 10.51 12.23 -18.71
C LEU A 202 10.92 13.46 -17.90
N LYS A 203 11.70 14.38 -18.47
CA LYS A 203 12.12 15.61 -17.76
C LYS A 203 10.93 16.47 -17.35
N ARG A 204 9.87 16.49 -18.16
CA ARG A 204 8.64 17.24 -17.89
C ARG A 204 7.89 16.71 -16.66
N PHE A 205 8.03 15.41 -16.38
CA PHE A 205 7.34 14.73 -15.29
C PHE A 205 8.29 14.39 -14.14
N SER A 206 9.43 15.06 -14.06
CA SER A 206 10.42 14.76 -13.03
C SER A 206 9.94 15.20 -11.65
N SER A 207 10.08 14.33 -10.66
CA SER A 207 9.88 14.70 -9.27
C SER A 207 10.94 15.73 -8.85
N SER A 208 10.56 16.64 -7.97
CA SER A 208 11.48 17.55 -7.30
C SER A 208 11.73 17.01 -5.89
N PRO A 209 12.69 16.09 -5.70
CA PRO A 209 12.92 15.49 -4.40
C PRO A 209 13.26 16.58 -3.39
N ARG A 210 12.48 16.64 -2.32
CA ARG A 210 12.75 17.54 -1.20
C ARG A 210 14.04 17.07 -0.54
N GLY A 211 15.02 17.96 -0.39
CA GLY A 211 16.24 17.65 0.36
C GLY A 211 15.93 17.18 1.80
N GLN A 212 16.88 16.49 2.43
CA GLN A 212 16.71 15.99 3.80
C GLN A 212 16.16 17.09 4.72
N LYS A 213 15.05 16.78 5.39
CA LYS A 213 14.41 17.71 6.31
C LYS A 213 15.39 18.02 7.43
N LYS A 214 15.86 19.26 7.49
CA LYS A 214 16.74 19.71 8.58
C LYS A 214 16.03 19.43 9.92
N PRO A 215 16.71 18.80 10.90
CA PRO A 215 16.11 18.56 12.20
C PRO A 215 15.68 19.90 12.78
N LYS A 216 14.38 20.03 13.12
CA LYS A 216 13.91 21.21 13.83
C LYS A 216 14.54 21.20 15.22
N PRO A 217 15.14 22.31 15.70
CA PRO A 217 15.57 22.39 17.09
C PRO A 217 14.37 22.08 17.99
N LYS A 218 14.59 21.26 19.02
CA LYS A 218 13.54 20.98 20.01
C LYS A 218 13.11 22.32 20.61
N PRO A 219 11.81 22.65 20.67
CA PRO A 219 11.38 23.85 21.36
C PRO A 219 11.86 23.80 22.81
N THR A 220 12.40 24.91 23.29
CA THR A 220 12.78 25.06 24.70
C THR A 220 11.55 24.84 25.57
N TYR A 221 11.71 24.01 26.61
CA TYR A 221 10.63 23.74 27.56
C TYR A 221 10.20 25.04 28.24
N ASP A 222 8.94 25.44 28.04
CA ASP A 222 8.32 26.56 28.75
C ASP A 222 7.54 26.00 29.95
N PRO A 223 7.96 26.29 31.20
CA PRO A 223 7.23 25.86 32.40
C PRO A 223 5.82 26.42 32.50
N LYS A 224 5.50 27.54 31.81
CA LYS A 224 4.17 28.15 31.80
C LYS A 224 3.22 27.50 30.79
N HIS A 225 3.77 26.82 29.77
CA HIS A 225 3.01 26.11 28.74
C HIS A 225 3.61 24.71 28.54
N PRO A 226 3.51 23.82 29.55
CA PRO A 226 4.02 22.47 29.42
C PRO A 226 3.29 21.76 28.28
N HIS A 227 4.05 21.20 27.33
CA HIS A 227 3.49 20.34 26.29
C HIS A 227 3.05 19.01 26.92
N VAL A 228 1.79 18.95 27.36
CA VAL A 228 1.16 17.72 27.82
C VAL A 228 0.62 16.95 26.61
N SER A 229 1.07 15.70 26.46
CA SER A 229 0.47 14.74 25.53
C SER A 229 -1.00 14.55 25.91
N THR A 230 -1.90 14.53 24.92
CA THR A 230 -3.33 14.25 25.11
C THR A 230 -3.58 12.92 25.82
N ALA A 231 -2.67 11.94 25.65
CA ALA A 231 -2.69 10.66 26.37
C ALA A 231 -2.43 10.77 27.88
N ARG A 232 -2.04 11.96 28.37
CA ARG A 232 -1.82 12.26 29.79
C ARG A 232 -2.98 13.05 30.41
N LEU A 233 -3.94 13.47 29.58
CA LEU A 233 -5.11 14.26 29.97
C LEU A 233 -6.41 13.44 29.96
N LEU A 234 -6.36 12.22 29.43
CA LEU A 234 -7.40 11.19 29.51
C LEU A 234 -6.93 10.11 30.49
#